data_AF-A0A261C573-F1
#
_entry.id   AF-A0A261C573-F1
#
_cell.length_a   1.000
_cell.length_b   1.000
_cell.length_c   1.000
_cell.angle_alpha   90.00
_cell.angle_beta   90.00
_cell.angle_gamma   90.00
#
_symmetry.space_group_name_H-M   'P 1'
#
loop_
_entity.id
_entity.type
_entity.pdbx_description
1 polymer ?
#
loop_
_entity_poly.entity_id
_entity_poly.type
_entity_poly.pdbx_seq_one_letter_code
_entity_poly.pdbx_strand_id
1 'polypeptide(L)'
;MGVAQQILLSVVSMQAKKIVCSLNLHPDCESISLYTFESWELHLVFQLYPFVMSVTFEKFEKDAEREIVEIERPERVEFYFARIDGNRFESEKYQWENTTFEVRDYIDHFMEILHHDRIDILSVTRNIPLESIQQLVNGLEIRKLIIYERNSEDDMMNYLNAIKPSRSLNFERSPSFVWNHTRMSQFFIQNLDQINIGKASSLTLDDLLLMNMSEIKINETRMTGKDFNRFLKHWIAGSNPRLRYLWIGCHLTDDFEEEQYERDLLQGIDHRKMADGEERTYVGPIHMDAYEEHTETISGGFYIRRKDGTEAIVHIEELWFTFILQ
;
A
#
# COMPACT_ATOMS: atom_id res chain seq x y z
N MET A 1 -1.38 -5.29 -35.70
CA MET A 1 -1.76 -4.27 -34.70
C MET A 1 -1.20 -4.75 -33.39
N GLY A 2 -0.34 -3.96 -32.72
CA GLY A 2 0.19 -4.33 -31.41
C GLY A 2 -0.85 -4.18 -30.30
N VAL A 3 -0.55 -4.71 -29.11
CA VAL A 3 -1.45 -4.64 -27.94
C VAL A 3 -1.82 -3.19 -27.60
N ALA A 4 -0.83 -2.29 -27.58
CA ALA A 4 -1.02 -0.85 -27.40
C ALA A 4 -2.08 -0.27 -28.35
N GLN A 5 -1.96 -0.59 -29.64
CA GLN A 5 -2.82 -0.09 -30.71
C GLN A 5 -4.24 -0.69 -30.63
N GLN A 6 -4.36 -1.94 -30.16
CA GLN A 6 -5.67 -2.56 -29.92
C GLN A 6 -6.37 -1.90 -28.73
N ILE A 7 -5.65 -1.65 -27.63
CA ILE A 7 -6.24 -1.00 -26.46
C ILE A 7 -6.57 0.47 -26.76
N LEU A 8 -5.70 1.23 -27.44
CA LEU A 8 -6.01 2.59 -27.87
C LEU A 8 -7.23 2.63 -28.83
N LEU A 9 -7.32 1.69 -29.77
CA LEU A 9 -8.47 1.57 -30.67
C LEU A 9 -9.79 1.37 -29.90
N SER A 10 -9.77 0.65 -28.77
CA SER A 10 -10.98 0.40 -27.98
C SER A 10 -11.65 1.68 -27.46
N VAL A 11 -10.85 2.71 -27.16
CA VAL A 11 -11.29 4.01 -26.61
C VAL A 11 -11.99 4.87 -27.67
N VAL A 12 -11.79 4.57 -28.96
CA VAL A 12 -12.31 5.40 -30.09
C VAL A 12 -13.83 5.32 -30.22
N SER A 13 -14.45 4.17 -29.92
CA SER A 13 -15.92 4.03 -29.97
C SER A 13 -16.41 2.72 -29.32
N MET A 14 -17.69 2.66 -28.95
CA MET A 14 -18.34 1.42 -28.47
C MET A 14 -18.29 0.26 -29.48
N GLN A 15 -18.21 0.52 -30.78
CA GLN A 15 -18.03 -0.53 -31.78
C GLN A 15 -16.59 -1.04 -31.80
N ALA A 16 -15.62 -0.15 -31.65
CA ALA A 16 -14.21 -0.50 -31.52
C ALA A 16 -13.94 -1.25 -30.21
N LYS A 17 -14.54 -0.83 -29.08
CA LYS A 17 -14.57 -1.58 -27.81
C LYS A 17 -15.03 -3.02 -28.03
N LYS A 18 -16.21 -3.22 -28.62
CA LYS A 18 -16.74 -4.57 -28.90
C LYS A 18 -15.83 -5.43 -29.77
N ILE A 19 -15.18 -4.83 -30.77
CA ILE A 19 -14.17 -5.54 -31.57
C ILE A 19 -13.00 -5.96 -30.69
N VAL A 20 -12.46 -5.06 -29.87
CA VAL A 20 -11.31 -5.33 -28.99
C VAL A 20 -11.64 -6.38 -27.91
N CYS A 21 -12.80 -6.30 -27.25
CA CYS A 21 -13.26 -7.35 -26.34
C CYS A 21 -13.39 -8.71 -27.08
N SER A 22 -13.87 -8.73 -28.33
CA SER A 22 -13.97 -9.95 -29.13
C SER A 22 -12.63 -10.52 -29.62
N LEU A 23 -11.55 -9.73 -29.57
CA LEU A 23 -10.18 -10.23 -29.79
C LEU A 23 -9.65 -11.00 -28.56
N ASN A 24 -10.37 -10.96 -27.44
CA ASN A 24 -10.04 -11.67 -26.19
C ASN A 24 -8.58 -11.45 -25.77
N LEU A 25 -8.19 -10.17 -25.72
CA LEU A 25 -6.86 -9.76 -25.31
C LEU A 25 -6.62 -10.23 -23.88
N HIS A 26 -5.63 -11.11 -23.70
CA HIS A 26 -5.10 -11.52 -22.41
C HIS A 26 -3.68 -10.97 -22.23
N PRO A 27 -3.47 -9.64 -22.11
CA PRO A 27 -2.37 -9.15 -21.32
C PRO A 27 -2.74 -9.45 -19.86
N ASP A 28 -1.95 -10.28 -19.18
CA ASP A 28 -2.24 -10.64 -17.80
C ASP A 28 -2.14 -9.38 -16.93
N CYS A 29 -3.30 -8.85 -16.52
CA CYS A 29 -3.40 -7.61 -15.78
C CYS A 29 -3.18 -7.86 -14.29
N GLU A 30 -1.91 -7.78 -13.90
CA GLU A 30 -1.44 -7.94 -12.52
C GLU A 30 -2.09 -6.91 -11.59
N SER A 31 -2.28 -5.67 -12.07
CA SER A 31 -2.87 -4.61 -11.25
C SER A 31 -3.51 -3.47 -12.03
N ILE A 32 -4.54 -2.87 -11.39
CA ILE A 32 -5.05 -1.54 -11.72
C ILE A 32 -4.86 -0.62 -10.51
N SER A 33 -4.19 0.52 -10.71
CA SER A 33 -3.88 1.48 -9.65
C SER A 33 -4.34 2.88 -10.02
N LEU A 34 -4.99 3.58 -9.09
CA LEU A 34 -5.49 4.95 -9.25
C LEU A 34 -4.75 5.89 -8.29
N TYR A 35 -3.99 6.83 -8.86
CA TYR A 35 -3.21 7.81 -8.11
C TYR A 35 -3.74 9.23 -8.31
N THR A 36 -4.07 9.92 -7.22
CA THR A 36 -4.26 11.37 -7.20
C THR A 36 -2.92 12.07 -6.99
N PHE A 37 -2.65 13.19 -7.68
CA PHE A 37 -1.45 14.01 -7.49
C PHE A 37 -1.76 15.46 -7.07
N GLU A 38 -0.77 16.15 -6.49
CA GLU A 38 -0.92 17.54 -6.05
C GLU A 38 -1.28 18.51 -7.18
N SER A 39 -0.93 18.18 -8.43
CA SER A 39 -1.24 18.96 -9.64
C SER A 39 -2.71 18.87 -10.11
N TRP A 40 -3.58 18.23 -9.33
CA TRP A 40 -4.97 17.92 -9.71
C TRP A 40 -5.06 16.97 -10.90
N GLU A 41 -4.09 16.08 -11.04
CA GLU A 41 -4.12 15.01 -12.03
C GLU A 41 -4.58 13.71 -11.36
N LEU A 42 -5.39 12.94 -12.10
CA LEU A 42 -5.62 11.53 -11.82
C LEU A 42 -4.82 10.69 -12.80
N HIS A 43 -4.13 9.67 -12.30
CA HIS A 43 -3.39 8.71 -13.11
C HIS A 43 -3.93 7.30 -12.83
N LEU A 44 -4.48 6.68 -13.86
CA LEU A 44 -4.92 5.28 -13.85
C LEU A 44 -3.83 4.44 -14.51
N VAL A 45 -3.13 3.63 -13.72
CA VAL A 45 -1.93 2.87 -14.11
C VAL A 45 -2.25 1.39 -14.13
N PHE A 46 -1.76 0.69 -15.14
CA PHE A 46 -1.97 -0.74 -15.36
C PHE A 46 -0.63 -1.45 -15.50
N GLN A 47 -0.42 -2.50 -14.71
CA GLN A 47 0.69 -3.44 -14.89
C GLN A 47 0.20 -4.64 -15.70
N LEU A 48 0.91 -4.94 -16.80
CA LEU A 48 0.46 -5.81 -17.88
C LEU A 48 1.66 -6.60 -18.45
N TYR A 49 2.35 -7.43 -17.67
CA TYR A 49 3.69 -7.94 -18.04
C TYR A 49 3.79 -8.49 -19.49
N PRO A 50 4.80 -8.08 -20.28
CA PRO A 50 5.95 -7.21 -19.97
C PRO A 50 5.72 -5.72 -20.32
N PHE A 51 4.48 -5.24 -20.20
CA PHE A 51 4.05 -3.89 -20.54
C PHE A 51 3.60 -3.09 -19.31
N VAL A 52 3.68 -1.77 -19.43
CA VAL A 52 3.10 -0.80 -18.49
C VAL A 52 2.24 0.17 -19.29
N MET A 53 1.06 0.50 -18.78
CA MET A 53 0.17 1.50 -19.36
C MET A 53 -0.23 2.52 -18.29
N SER A 54 -0.43 3.76 -18.69
CA SER A 54 -1.12 4.73 -17.85
C SER A 54 -2.03 5.64 -18.67
N VAL A 55 -3.13 6.02 -18.05
CA VAL A 55 -4.05 7.05 -18.55
C VAL A 55 -4.06 8.19 -17.54
N THR A 56 -3.58 9.35 -17.97
CA THR A 56 -3.53 10.57 -17.17
C THR A 56 -4.65 11.49 -17.58
N PHE A 57 -5.43 11.92 -16.59
CA PHE A 57 -6.56 12.82 -16.74
C PHE A 57 -6.12 14.22 -16.31
N GLU A 58 -6.04 15.13 -17.29
CA GLU A 58 -5.60 16.51 -17.11
C GLU A 58 -6.81 17.46 -17.12
N LYS A 59 -6.73 18.46 -16.24
CA LYS A 59 -7.67 19.57 -16.06
C LYS A 59 -9.10 19.15 -15.73
N PHE A 60 -9.53 19.60 -14.56
CA PHE A 60 -10.90 19.53 -14.09
C PHE A 60 -11.42 20.95 -13.92
N GLU A 61 -12.71 21.18 -14.17
CA GLU A 61 -13.28 22.53 -14.09
C GLU A 61 -13.15 23.08 -12.67
N LYS A 62 -12.70 24.35 -12.58
CA LYS A 62 -12.83 25.11 -11.34
C LYS A 62 -14.25 25.64 -11.27
N ASP A 63 -15.09 25.00 -10.46
CA ASP A 63 -16.33 25.66 -10.04
C ASP A 63 -15.95 27.00 -9.37
N ALA A 64 -16.57 28.08 -9.82
CA ALA A 64 -16.23 29.43 -9.36
C ALA A 64 -16.97 29.81 -8.06
N GLU A 65 -18.00 29.06 -7.70
CA GLU A 65 -18.83 29.30 -6.50
C GLU A 65 -18.53 28.30 -5.36
N ARG A 66 -17.76 27.25 -5.64
CA ARG A 66 -17.27 26.27 -4.65
C ARG A 66 -15.77 26.07 -4.88
N GLU A 67 -14.97 26.02 -3.82
CA GLU A 67 -13.53 25.64 -3.92
C GLU A 67 -13.32 24.15 -4.23
N ILE A 68 -14.35 23.48 -4.78
CA ILE A 68 -14.44 22.05 -5.07
C ILE A 68 -14.19 21.88 -6.56
N VAL A 69 -13.12 21.16 -6.89
CA VAL A 69 -12.83 20.76 -8.27
C VAL A 69 -13.59 19.46 -8.54
N GLU A 70 -14.56 19.52 -9.46
CA GLU A 70 -15.41 18.38 -9.82
C GLU A 70 -14.69 17.49 -10.84
N ILE A 71 -14.41 16.25 -10.46
CA ILE A 71 -13.50 15.34 -11.18
C ILE A 71 -14.25 14.39 -12.12
N GLU A 72 -15.54 14.65 -12.36
CA GLU A 72 -16.37 13.83 -13.24
C GLU A 72 -15.77 13.71 -14.63
N ARG A 73 -15.46 14.84 -15.29
CA ARG A 73 -14.99 14.85 -16.68
C ARG A 73 -13.71 15.66 -16.89
N PRO A 74 -12.60 15.04 -17.35
CA PRO A 74 -11.36 15.75 -17.68
C PRO A 74 -11.47 16.44 -19.04
N GLU A 75 -10.86 17.62 -19.20
CA GLU A 75 -10.77 18.28 -20.52
C GLU A 75 -9.85 17.51 -21.48
N ARG A 76 -8.80 16.88 -20.94
CA ARG A 76 -7.71 16.31 -21.72
C ARG A 76 -7.29 14.97 -21.14
N VAL A 77 -7.04 14.01 -22.02
CA VAL A 77 -6.60 12.67 -21.67
C VAL A 77 -5.32 12.36 -22.39
N GLU A 78 -4.34 11.87 -21.63
CA GLU A 78 -3.08 11.35 -22.12
C GLU A 78 -3.02 9.85 -21.87
N PHE A 79 -2.62 9.10 -22.89
CA PHE A 79 -2.40 7.66 -22.85
C PHE A 79 -0.92 7.38 -23.11
N TYR A 80 -0.29 6.68 -22.17
CA TYR A 80 1.07 6.22 -22.26
C TYR A 80 1.10 4.69 -22.26
N PHE A 81 1.93 4.12 -23.12
CA PHE A 81 2.18 2.68 -23.17
C PHE A 81 3.68 2.45 -23.31
N ALA A 82 4.22 1.53 -22.51
CA ALA A 82 5.60 1.10 -22.60
C ALA A 82 5.70 -0.43 -22.63
N ARG A 83 6.65 -0.94 -23.41
CA ARG A 83 7.13 -2.32 -23.34
C ARG A 83 8.52 -2.35 -22.71
N ILE A 84 8.71 -3.23 -21.74
CA ILE A 84 9.98 -3.48 -21.06
C ILE A 84 10.54 -4.80 -21.60
N ASP A 85 11.68 -4.76 -22.30
CA ASP A 85 12.35 -5.96 -22.84
C ASP A 85 13.83 -5.93 -22.40
N GLY A 86 14.07 -6.38 -21.16
CA GLY A 86 15.35 -6.23 -20.48
C GLY A 86 15.72 -4.75 -20.32
N ASN A 87 16.78 -4.32 -21.00
CA ASN A 87 17.23 -2.91 -21.01
C ASN A 87 16.59 -2.07 -22.13
N ARG A 88 15.69 -2.64 -22.95
CA ARG A 88 14.99 -1.90 -24.02
C ARG A 88 13.65 -1.40 -23.52
N PHE A 89 13.45 -0.09 -23.67
CA PHE A 89 12.19 0.59 -23.41
C PHE A 89 11.66 1.13 -24.74
N GLU A 90 10.58 0.52 -25.24
CA GLU A 90 9.81 1.04 -26.36
C GLU A 90 8.55 1.68 -25.80
N SER A 91 8.32 2.98 -26.02
CA SER A 91 7.14 3.67 -25.52
C SER A 91 6.42 4.50 -26.57
N GLU A 92 5.10 4.49 -26.49
CA GLU A 92 4.17 5.28 -27.30
C GLU A 92 3.38 6.21 -26.37
N LYS A 93 3.13 7.44 -26.81
CA LYS A 93 2.38 8.45 -26.06
C LYS A 93 1.38 9.15 -26.99
N TYR A 94 0.13 9.18 -26.57
CA TYR A 94 -1.00 9.74 -27.31
C TYR A 94 -1.77 10.72 -26.40
N GLN A 95 -2.36 11.76 -26.98
CA GLN A 95 -3.09 12.77 -26.22
C GLN A 95 -4.24 13.33 -27.05
N TRP A 96 -5.39 13.53 -26.42
CA TRP A 96 -6.58 14.08 -27.07
C TRP A 96 -7.41 14.95 -26.11
N GLU A 97 -8.30 15.76 -26.69
CA GLU A 97 -9.33 16.52 -25.96
C GLU A 97 -10.56 15.63 -25.75
N ASN A 98 -11.13 15.65 -24.55
CA ASN A 98 -12.21 14.76 -24.15
C ASN A 98 -13.54 15.54 -24.05
N THR A 99 -14.47 15.23 -24.95
CA THR A 99 -15.66 16.05 -25.26
C THR A 99 -17.06 15.52 -24.87
N THR A 100 -17.32 14.34 -24.29
CA THR A 100 -16.47 13.18 -23.98
C THR A 100 -16.97 12.40 -22.76
N PHE A 101 -16.10 11.56 -22.23
CA PHE A 101 -16.34 10.54 -21.21
C PHE A 101 -15.93 11.02 -19.82
N GLU A 102 -16.58 10.49 -18.79
CA GLU A 102 -16.18 10.73 -17.40
C GLU A 102 -14.97 9.87 -17.02
N VAL A 103 -14.23 10.22 -15.96
CA VAL A 103 -13.12 9.39 -15.45
C VAL A 103 -13.62 7.98 -15.11
N ARG A 104 -14.86 7.87 -14.62
CA ARG A 104 -15.49 6.60 -14.30
C ARG A 104 -15.69 5.71 -15.54
N ASP A 105 -16.14 6.28 -16.65
CA ASP A 105 -16.28 5.56 -17.92
C ASP A 105 -14.96 4.90 -18.34
N TYR A 106 -13.84 5.61 -18.18
CA TYR A 106 -12.52 5.06 -18.48
C TYR A 106 -12.15 3.89 -17.55
N ILE A 107 -12.41 4.00 -16.23
CA ILE A 107 -12.16 2.92 -15.28
C ILE A 107 -12.96 1.66 -15.66
N ASP A 108 -14.29 1.79 -15.81
CA ASP A 108 -15.15 0.66 -16.17
C ASP A 108 -14.80 0.09 -17.57
N HIS A 109 -14.35 0.95 -18.50
CA HIS A 109 -13.90 0.53 -19.83
C HIS A 109 -12.65 -0.33 -19.81
N PHE A 110 -11.61 0.07 -19.07
CA PHE A 110 -10.38 -0.72 -18.98
C PHE A 110 -10.56 -1.96 -18.11
N MET A 111 -11.35 -1.91 -17.04
CA MET A 111 -11.73 -3.09 -16.24
C MET A 111 -12.41 -4.17 -17.11
N GLU A 112 -13.35 -3.79 -17.97
CA GLU A 112 -14.02 -4.73 -18.90
C GLU A 112 -13.04 -5.40 -19.87
N ILE A 113 -12.11 -4.63 -20.45
CA ILE A 113 -11.16 -5.11 -21.49
C ILE A 113 -10.03 -5.95 -20.89
N LEU A 114 -9.56 -5.58 -19.70
CA LEU A 114 -8.46 -6.26 -19.01
C LEU A 114 -8.93 -7.39 -18.10
N HIS A 115 -10.25 -7.65 -18.06
CA HIS A 115 -10.90 -8.66 -17.24
C HIS A 115 -10.52 -8.58 -15.75
N HIS A 116 -10.44 -7.34 -15.23
CA HIS A 116 -9.98 -7.02 -13.89
C HIS A 116 -11.08 -6.26 -13.14
N ASP A 117 -11.38 -6.64 -11.89
CA ASP A 117 -12.64 -6.31 -11.19
C ASP A 117 -12.52 -5.41 -9.95
N ARG A 118 -11.31 -4.94 -9.66
CA ARG A 118 -10.97 -4.15 -8.47
C ARG A 118 -9.92 -3.08 -8.77
N ILE A 119 -9.71 -2.17 -7.82
CA ILE A 119 -8.53 -1.28 -7.80
C ILE A 119 -7.54 -1.88 -6.79
N ASP A 120 -6.38 -2.34 -7.25
CA ASP A 120 -5.36 -2.92 -6.35
C ASP A 120 -4.71 -1.85 -5.47
N ILE A 121 -4.49 -0.64 -5.99
CA ILE A 121 -3.93 0.49 -5.23
C ILE A 121 -4.74 1.77 -5.50
N LEU A 122 -5.37 2.31 -4.46
CA LEU A 122 -5.92 3.65 -4.47
C LEU A 122 -5.01 4.57 -3.64
N SER A 123 -4.51 5.63 -4.26
CA SER A 123 -3.62 6.62 -3.65
C SER A 123 -4.31 7.98 -3.61
N VAL A 124 -4.66 8.46 -2.41
CA VAL A 124 -5.37 9.73 -2.20
C VAL A 124 -4.48 10.82 -1.61
N THR A 125 -4.75 12.06 -2.02
CA THR A 125 -4.08 13.29 -1.59
C THR A 125 -5.14 14.32 -1.23
N ARG A 126 -4.81 15.22 -0.29
CA ARG A 126 -5.78 16.19 0.27
C ARG A 126 -6.36 17.22 -0.71
N ASN A 127 -5.80 17.35 -1.92
CA ASN A 127 -6.23 18.39 -2.85
C ASN A 127 -7.57 18.00 -3.48
N ILE A 128 -7.79 16.71 -3.73
CA ILE A 128 -9.03 16.22 -4.34
C ILE A 128 -10.12 16.05 -3.26
N PRO A 129 -11.37 16.51 -3.52
CA PRO A 129 -12.51 16.28 -2.64
C PRO A 129 -12.78 14.78 -2.39
N LEU A 130 -13.09 14.44 -1.15
CA LEU A 130 -13.37 13.05 -0.74
C LEU A 130 -14.58 12.49 -1.48
N GLU A 131 -15.64 13.28 -1.63
CA GLU A 131 -16.88 12.92 -2.29
C GLU A 131 -16.63 12.49 -3.74
N SER A 132 -15.77 13.21 -4.46
CA SER A 132 -15.40 12.88 -5.84
C SER A 132 -14.65 11.55 -5.95
N ILE A 133 -13.71 11.26 -5.04
CA ILE A 133 -13.07 9.93 -5.00
C ILE A 133 -14.08 8.85 -4.63
N GLN A 134 -14.93 9.10 -3.63
CA GLN A 134 -15.91 8.13 -3.16
C GLN A 134 -16.93 7.77 -4.25
N GLN A 135 -17.38 8.74 -5.04
CA GLN A 135 -18.20 8.52 -6.23
C GLN A 135 -17.44 7.71 -7.29
N LEU A 136 -16.21 8.13 -7.62
CA LEU A 136 -15.39 7.49 -8.64
C LEU A 136 -15.14 6.00 -8.36
N VAL A 137 -14.85 5.65 -7.10
CA VAL A 137 -14.59 4.26 -6.69
C VAL A 137 -15.82 3.52 -6.15
N ASN A 138 -17.01 4.12 -6.23
CA ASN A 138 -18.23 3.53 -5.69
C ASN A 138 -18.50 2.15 -6.32
N GLY A 139 -18.81 1.16 -5.48
CA GLY A 139 -19.07 -0.22 -5.90
C GLY A 139 -17.85 -1.02 -6.35
N LEU A 140 -16.63 -0.47 -6.33
CA LEU A 140 -15.38 -1.18 -6.63
C LEU A 140 -14.73 -1.70 -5.34
N GLU A 141 -14.10 -2.88 -5.40
CA GLU A 141 -13.20 -3.30 -4.32
C GLU A 141 -11.90 -2.47 -4.38
N ILE A 142 -11.48 -1.94 -3.23
CA ILE A 142 -10.17 -1.31 -3.04
C ILE A 142 -9.29 -2.28 -2.25
N ARG A 143 -8.24 -2.84 -2.85
CA ARG A 143 -7.35 -3.78 -2.15
C ARG A 143 -6.41 -3.08 -1.17
N LYS A 144 -5.75 -2.01 -1.62
CA LYS A 144 -4.80 -1.19 -0.84
C LYS A 144 -5.20 0.28 -0.91
N LEU A 145 -5.28 0.93 0.25
CA LEU A 145 -5.45 2.39 0.36
C LEU A 145 -4.14 3.03 0.83
N ILE A 146 -3.65 4.02 0.10
CA ILE A 146 -2.49 4.84 0.44
C ILE A 146 -2.98 6.27 0.66
N ILE A 147 -2.73 6.84 1.84
CA ILE A 147 -3.12 8.21 2.18
C ILE A 147 -1.84 9.06 2.29
N TYR A 148 -1.64 9.95 1.31
CA TYR A 148 -0.47 10.84 1.25
C TYR A 148 -0.66 12.14 2.05
N GLU A 149 0.40 12.94 2.09
CA GLU A 149 0.62 14.04 3.06
C GLU A 149 -0.43 15.16 3.10
N ARG A 150 -0.37 15.91 4.22
CA ARG A 150 -1.15 17.13 4.54
C ARG A 150 -2.65 16.97 4.74
N ASN A 151 -3.19 15.76 4.65
CA ASN A 151 -4.47 15.44 5.26
C ASN A 151 -4.40 15.71 6.78
N SER A 152 -5.37 16.45 7.32
CA SER A 152 -5.54 16.57 8.77
C SER A 152 -5.96 15.22 9.38
N GLU A 153 -5.99 15.13 10.72
CA GLU A 153 -6.56 13.95 11.40
C GLU A 153 -8.01 13.71 10.94
N ASP A 154 -8.79 14.78 10.77
CA ASP A 154 -10.17 14.69 10.30
C ASP A 154 -10.26 14.24 8.85
N ASP A 155 -9.42 14.77 7.94
CA ASP A 155 -9.42 14.34 6.54
C ASP A 155 -9.06 12.85 6.42
N MET A 156 -8.02 12.40 7.12
CA MET A 156 -7.64 10.98 7.19
C MET A 156 -8.79 10.12 7.70
N MET A 157 -9.44 10.54 8.79
CA MET A 157 -10.58 9.82 9.36
C MET A 157 -11.79 9.82 8.43
N ASN A 158 -12.02 10.89 7.67
CA ASN A 158 -13.07 10.96 6.65
C ASN A 158 -12.78 9.96 5.52
N TYR A 159 -11.55 9.95 4.98
CA TYR A 159 -11.10 8.95 3.99
C TYR A 159 -11.30 7.51 4.49
N LEU A 160 -10.85 7.18 5.70
CA LEU A 160 -10.96 5.84 6.28
C LEU A 160 -12.41 5.42 6.58
N ASN A 161 -13.29 6.37 6.89
CA ASN A 161 -14.71 6.10 7.11
C ASN A 161 -15.46 5.87 5.78
N ALA A 162 -15.11 6.64 4.74
CA ALA A 162 -15.74 6.62 3.42
C ALA A 162 -15.24 5.50 2.50
N ILE A 163 -13.96 5.13 2.60
CA ILE A 163 -13.27 4.17 1.75
C ILE A 163 -12.58 3.13 2.63
N LYS A 164 -13.02 1.88 2.52
CA LYS A 164 -12.51 0.76 3.34
C LYS A 164 -11.70 -0.19 2.46
N PRO A 165 -10.37 -0.27 2.63
CA PRO A 165 -9.57 -1.24 1.90
C PRO A 165 -9.89 -2.68 2.37
N SER A 166 -9.81 -3.65 1.47
CA SER A 166 -10.05 -5.06 1.77
C SER A 166 -8.83 -5.76 2.38
N ARG A 167 -7.60 -5.30 2.08
CA ARG A 167 -6.36 -5.99 2.51
C ARG A 167 -5.33 -5.09 3.19
N SER A 168 -5.01 -3.93 2.63
CA SER A 168 -3.81 -3.18 3.06
C SER A 168 -4.05 -1.68 3.22
N LEU A 169 -3.36 -1.05 4.18
CA LEU A 169 -3.48 0.38 4.48
C LEU A 169 -2.10 1.02 4.70
N ASN A 170 -1.85 2.19 4.11
CA ASN A 170 -0.55 2.85 4.13
C ASN A 170 -0.64 4.37 4.47
N PHE A 171 0.15 4.79 5.46
CA PHE A 171 0.33 6.16 5.97
C PHE A 171 1.80 6.64 5.93
N GLU A 172 2.64 6.03 5.08
CA GLU A 172 4.12 6.08 5.10
C GLU A 172 4.73 7.49 5.03
N ARG A 173 4.00 8.49 4.53
CA ARG A 173 4.55 9.85 4.35
C ARG A 173 4.10 10.90 5.35
N SER A 174 3.11 10.69 6.23
CA SER A 174 2.57 11.79 7.05
C SER A 174 3.55 12.29 8.14
N PRO A 175 4.13 13.50 8.04
CA PRO A 175 5.14 13.98 9.00
C PRO A 175 4.53 14.53 10.31
N SER A 176 3.22 14.77 10.30
CA SER A 176 2.46 15.44 11.37
C SER A 176 1.43 14.52 12.03
N PHE A 177 1.52 13.20 11.80
CA PHE A 177 0.53 12.25 12.30
C PHE A 177 0.55 12.15 13.83
N VAL A 178 -0.40 12.82 14.46
CA VAL A 178 -0.75 12.62 15.87
C VAL A 178 -1.73 11.47 15.92
N TRP A 179 -1.30 10.36 16.52
CA TRP A 179 -2.13 9.16 16.67
C TRP A 179 -3.33 9.43 17.59
N ASN A 180 -4.55 9.21 17.09
CA ASN A 180 -5.76 9.25 17.93
C ASN A 180 -6.22 7.83 18.25
N HIS A 181 -5.79 7.30 19.40
CA HIS A 181 -6.10 5.95 19.89
C HIS A 181 -7.57 5.57 19.73
N THR A 182 -8.47 6.45 20.20
CA THR A 182 -9.92 6.20 20.21
C THR A 182 -10.45 6.04 18.80
N ARG A 183 -10.12 6.97 17.90
CA ARG A 183 -10.62 6.97 16.50
C ARG A 183 -9.95 5.91 15.63
N MET A 184 -8.68 5.59 15.89
CA MET A 184 -7.92 4.63 15.08
C MET A 184 -8.19 3.16 15.46
N SER A 185 -8.54 2.89 16.72
CA SER A 185 -8.80 1.52 17.22
C SER A 185 -9.78 0.70 16.37
N GLN A 186 -10.80 1.34 15.79
CA GLN A 186 -11.81 0.70 14.94
C GLN A 186 -11.24 0.15 13.62
N PHE A 187 -10.03 0.54 13.21
CA PHE A 187 -9.35 0.04 12.00
C PHE A 187 -8.39 -1.12 12.31
N PHE A 188 -7.82 -1.19 13.51
CA PHE A 188 -6.95 -2.30 13.94
C PHE A 188 -7.71 -3.59 14.23
N ILE A 189 -9.01 -3.46 14.51
CA ILE A 189 -9.97 -4.55 14.67
C ILE A 189 -10.46 -5.07 13.29
N GLN A 190 -10.28 -4.32 12.21
CA GLN A 190 -10.64 -4.80 10.86
C GLN A 190 -9.65 -5.88 10.43
N ASN A 191 -10.14 -6.89 9.71
CA ASN A 191 -9.33 -8.05 9.27
C ASN A 191 -8.39 -7.72 8.09
N LEU A 192 -7.79 -6.52 8.08
CA LEU A 192 -6.72 -6.18 7.15
C LEU A 192 -5.56 -7.16 7.29
N ASP A 193 -4.89 -7.45 6.18
CA ASP A 193 -3.69 -8.27 6.15
C ASP A 193 -2.47 -7.44 6.53
N GLN A 194 -2.40 -6.17 6.11
CA GLN A 194 -1.18 -5.36 6.20
C GLN A 194 -1.46 -3.91 6.61
N ILE A 195 -0.56 -3.33 7.42
CA ILE A 195 -0.52 -1.90 7.70
C ILE A 195 0.90 -1.36 7.63
N ASN A 196 1.08 -0.21 6.99
CA ASN A 196 2.34 0.54 6.92
C ASN A 196 2.11 1.96 7.47
N ILE A 197 2.87 2.36 8.48
CA ILE A 197 2.77 3.67 9.13
C ILE A 197 4.14 4.35 9.01
N GLY A 198 4.15 5.59 8.52
CA GLY A 198 5.37 6.41 8.48
C GLY A 198 5.78 6.80 9.88
N LYS A 199 5.20 7.90 10.38
CA LYS A 199 5.53 8.46 11.69
C LYS A 199 4.48 8.14 12.76
N ALA A 200 4.75 7.14 13.58
CA ALA A 200 3.89 6.67 14.68
C ALA A 200 4.31 7.25 16.05
N SER A 201 4.62 8.55 16.13
CA SER A 201 5.22 9.17 17.35
C SER A 201 4.37 9.08 18.63
N SER A 202 3.06 8.85 18.50
CA SER A 202 2.13 8.69 19.63
C SER A 202 1.55 7.28 19.77
N LEU A 203 1.99 6.32 18.96
CA LEU A 203 1.54 4.93 19.03
C LEU A 203 2.07 4.26 20.32
N THR A 204 1.19 3.57 21.05
CA THR A 204 1.53 2.84 22.28
C THR A 204 1.59 1.33 22.06
N LEU A 205 2.17 0.62 23.03
CA LEU A 205 2.12 -0.84 23.08
C LEU A 205 0.69 -1.38 23.00
N ASP A 206 -0.28 -0.72 23.65
CA ASP A 206 -1.66 -1.20 23.66
C ASP A 206 -2.31 -1.08 22.28
N ASP A 207 -1.97 -0.04 21.49
CA ASP A 207 -2.37 0.06 20.08
C ASP A 207 -1.77 -1.08 19.24
N LEU A 208 -0.47 -1.35 19.41
CA LEU A 208 0.22 -2.43 18.68
C LEU A 208 -0.37 -3.81 19.02
N LEU A 209 -0.76 -4.04 20.27
CA LEU A 209 -1.44 -5.27 20.69
C LEU A 209 -2.86 -5.38 20.12
N LEU A 210 -3.53 -4.26 19.81
CA LEU A 210 -4.83 -4.25 19.13
C LEU A 210 -4.73 -4.51 17.61
N MET A 211 -3.55 -4.39 16.99
CA MET A 211 -3.33 -4.66 15.56
C MET A 211 -3.40 -6.15 15.24
N ASN A 212 -4.58 -6.61 14.81
CA ASN A 212 -4.79 -7.99 14.38
C ASN A 212 -4.45 -8.20 12.89
N MET A 213 -3.35 -7.62 12.41
CA MET A 213 -2.84 -7.79 11.03
C MET A 213 -1.88 -8.97 10.93
N SER A 214 -1.62 -9.44 9.70
CA SER A 214 -0.50 -10.36 9.44
C SER A 214 0.84 -9.64 9.25
N GLU A 215 0.84 -8.42 8.74
CA GLU A 215 2.06 -7.64 8.55
C GLU A 215 1.89 -6.22 9.10
N ILE A 216 2.88 -5.74 9.85
CA ILE A 216 2.92 -4.40 10.43
C ILE A 216 4.27 -3.78 10.13
N LYS A 217 4.29 -2.63 9.45
CA LYS A 217 5.48 -1.81 9.22
C LYS A 217 5.29 -0.44 9.89
N ILE A 218 6.26 -0.02 10.70
CA ILE A 218 6.28 1.31 11.33
C ILE A 218 7.67 1.92 11.10
N ASN A 219 7.77 3.02 10.34
CA ASN A 219 9.07 3.61 9.99
C ASN A 219 9.70 4.43 11.12
N GLU A 220 8.89 5.13 11.91
CA GLU A 220 9.36 5.98 13.00
C GLU A 220 8.42 5.83 14.21
N THR A 221 8.96 5.55 15.39
CA THR A 221 8.19 5.43 16.64
C THR A 221 8.97 5.94 17.85
N ARG A 222 8.26 6.23 18.94
CA ARG A 222 8.84 6.53 20.27
C ARG A 222 8.85 5.31 21.21
N MET A 223 8.33 4.16 20.76
CA MET A 223 8.39 2.91 21.51
C MET A 223 9.83 2.47 21.72
N THR A 224 10.12 1.96 22.92
CA THR A 224 11.47 1.53 23.32
C THR A 224 11.64 0.03 23.19
N GLY A 225 12.89 -0.47 23.24
CA GLY A 225 13.16 -1.91 23.34
C GLY A 225 12.41 -2.61 24.48
N LYS A 226 12.09 -1.90 25.57
CA LYS A 226 11.27 -2.41 26.69
C LYS A 226 9.79 -2.57 26.33
N ASP A 227 9.26 -1.71 25.46
CA ASP A 227 7.89 -1.84 24.97
C ASP A 227 7.79 -3.02 23.99
N PHE A 228 8.78 -3.19 23.12
CA PHE A 228 8.86 -4.37 22.25
C PHE A 228 9.14 -5.66 23.04
N ASN A 229 9.93 -5.64 24.10
CA ASN A 229 10.08 -6.79 25.02
C ASN A 229 8.73 -7.21 25.63
N ARG A 230 7.90 -6.24 26.05
CA ARG A 230 6.54 -6.49 26.52
C ARG A 230 5.67 -7.06 25.40
N PHE A 231 5.73 -6.49 24.20
CA PHE A 231 5.02 -7.00 23.02
C PHE A 231 5.37 -8.47 22.72
N LEU A 232 6.66 -8.81 22.66
CA LEU A 232 7.12 -10.18 22.43
C LEU A 232 6.64 -11.14 23.53
N LYS A 233 6.65 -10.71 24.80
CA LYS A 233 6.07 -11.50 25.91
C LYS A 233 4.56 -11.72 25.76
N HIS A 234 3.82 -10.74 25.27
CA HIS A 234 2.40 -10.90 24.94
C HIS A 234 2.18 -11.84 23.76
N TRP A 235 2.97 -11.74 22.69
CA TRP A 235 2.92 -12.66 21.55
C TRP A 235 3.22 -14.11 21.99
N ILE A 236 4.29 -14.33 22.76
CA ILE A 236 4.65 -15.63 23.37
C ILE A 236 3.49 -16.20 24.20
N ALA A 237 2.74 -15.34 24.89
CA ALA A 237 1.60 -15.70 25.71
C ALA A 237 0.30 -16.00 24.92
N GLY A 238 0.20 -15.60 23.65
CA GLY A 238 -0.95 -15.87 22.77
C GLY A 238 -1.54 -14.65 22.02
N SER A 239 -1.00 -13.44 22.20
CA SER A 239 -1.48 -12.24 21.48
C SER A 239 -1.10 -12.24 19.99
N ASN A 240 -1.82 -11.43 19.19
CA ASN A 240 -1.59 -11.19 17.76
C ASN A 240 -1.37 -12.47 16.93
N PRO A 241 -2.32 -13.44 16.93
CA PRO A 241 -2.13 -14.76 16.32
C PRO A 241 -2.05 -14.74 14.78
N ARG A 242 -2.43 -13.64 14.11
CA ARG A 242 -2.26 -13.47 12.66
C ARG A 242 -0.85 -13.01 12.26
N LEU A 243 -0.07 -12.46 13.20
CA LEU A 243 1.17 -11.75 12.91
C LEU A 243 2.24 -12.70 12.33
N ARG A 244 2.60 -12.47 11.06
CA ARG A 244 3.69 -13.11 10.34
C ARG A 244 4.94 -12.23 10.30
N TYR A 245 4.77 -10.92 10.20
CA TYR A 245 5.87 -9.97 10.03
C TYR A 245 5.62 -8.67 10.80
N LEU A 246 6.62 -8.21 11.53
CA LEU A 246 6.65 -6.88 12.14
C LEU A 246 8.00 -6.25 11.80
N TRP A 247 8.00 -5.01 11.30
CA TRP A 247 9.21 -4.22 11.10
C TRP A 247 9.05 -2.83 11.70
N ILE A 248 10.04 -2.44 12.48
CA ILE A 248 10.11 -1.19 13.21
C ILE A 248 11.41 -0.49 12.82
N GLY A 249 11.32 0.69 12.21
CA GLY A 249 12.46 1.60 12.08
C GLY A 249 12.82 2.18 13.45
N CYS A 250 14.10 2.10 13.80
CA CYS A 250 14.65 2.62 15.04
C CYS A 250 15.11 4.08 14.83
N HIS A 251 14.62 5.00 15.65
CA HIS A 251 15.24 6.33 15.73
C HIS A 251 16.56 6.22 16.49
N LEU A 252 17.67 6.22 15.74
CA LEU A 252 19.00 6.42 16.29
C LEU A 252 19.11 7.79 16.93
N THR A 253 19.29 7.80 18.25
CA THR A 253 20.00 8.86 18.97
C THR A 253 21.49 8.56 18.93
N ASP A 254 22.35 9.57 19.07
CA ASP A 254 23.82 9.40 19.09
C ASP A 254 24.33 8.40 20.16
N ASP A 255 23.51 8.10 21.17
CA ASP A 255 23.76 7.15 22.27
C ASP A 255 23.21 5.72 22.02
N PHE A 256 22.93 5.29 20.78
CA PHE A 256 22.42 3.94 20.51
C PHE A 256 23.51 2.87 20.68
N GLU A 257 23.34 2.01 21.69
CA GLU A 257 24.16 0.80 21.88
C GLU A 257 23.34 -0.45 21.50
N GLU A 258 23.67 -1.07 20.36
CA GLU A 258 23.00 -2.26 19.83
C GLU A 258 22.88 -3.37 20.89
N GLU A 259 23.99 -3.77 21.52
CA GLU A 259 23.98 -4.80 22.57
C GLU A 259 23.03 -4.47 23.73
N GLN A 260 22.89 -3.19 24.09
CA GLN A 260 21.99 -2.78 25.17
C GLN A 260 20.53 -2.84 24.71
N TYR A 261 20.26 -2.54 23.44
CA TYR A 261 18.95 -2.74 22.84
C TYR A 261 18.59 -4.23 22.75
N GLU A 262 19.52 -5.11 22.35
CA GLU A 262 19.33 -6.56 22.38
C GLU A 262 18.98 -7.05 23.80
N ARG A 263 19.77 -6.61 24.79
CA ARG A 263 19.59 -6.95 26.21
C ARG A 263 18.21 -6.51 26.73
N ASP A 264 17.77 -5.31 26.40
CA ASP A 264 16.46 -4.79 26.80
C ASP A 264 15.32 -5.51 26.06
N LEU A 265 15.46 -5.79 24.76
CA LEU A 265 14.44 -6.45 23.93
C LEU A 265 14.21 -7.90 24.34
N LEU A 266 15.27 -8.66 24.64
CA LEU A 266 15.21 -10.08 24.97
C LEU A 266 15.18 -10.36 26.49
N GLN A 267 15.14 -9.33 27.34
CA GLN A 267 15.20 -9.49 28.79
C GLN A 267 14.10 -10.42 29.32
N GLY A 268 14.49 -11.57 29.87
CA GLY A 268 13.54 -12.54 30.44
C GLY A 268 12.66 -13.25 29.40
N ILE A 269 13.13 -13.34 28.15
CA ILE A 269 12.59 -14.20 27.10
C ILE A 269 13.57 -15.36 26.88
N ASP A 270 13.07 -16.60 26.83
CA ASP A 270 13.87 -17.76 26.44
C ASP A 270 14.12 -17.70 24.92
N HIS A 271 15.39 -17.73 24.51
CA HIS A 271 15.80 -17.50 23.14
C HIS A 271 17.08 -18.25 22.77
N ARG A 272 17.20 -18.62 21.48
CA ARG A 272 18.39 -19.23 20.89
C ARG A 272 18.95 -18.32 19.81
N LYS A 273 20.19 -17.84 19.95
CA LYS A 273 20.88 -17.12 18.86
C LYS A 273 21.05 -18.04 17.64
N MET A 274 20.80 -17.50 16.45
CA MET A 274 21.06 -18.19 15.18
C MET A 274 22.56 -18.50 15.05
N ALA A 275 22.92 -19.67 14.52
CA ALA A 275 24.34 -20.05 14.40
C ALA A 275 25.03 -19.31 13.24
N ASP A 276 26.36 -19.13 13.33
CA ASP A 276 27.15 -18.52 12.25
C ASP A 276 27.01 -19.35 10.95
N GLY A 277 26.52 -18.72 9.89
CA GLY A 277 26.23 -19.39 8.61
C GLY A 277 24.94 -20.20 8.58
N GLU A 278 24.09 -20.14 9.61
CA GLU A 278 22.68 -20.54 9.52
C GLU A 278 21.91 -19.42 8.81
N GLU A 279 21.10 -19.80 7.83
CA GLU A 279 20.23 -18.91 7.06
C GLU A 279 18.78 -19.39 7.10
N ARG A 280 17.83 -18.46 7.07
CA ARG A 280 16.39 -18.73 7.01
C ARG A 280 15.73 -17.94 5.90
N THR A 281 14.98 -18.64 5.07
CA THR A 281 14.10 -18.05 4.05
C THR A 281 12.74 -17.73 4.66
N TYR A 282 12.20 -16.54 4.38
CA TYR A 282 10.85 -16.15 4.76
C TYR A 282 10.18 -15.40 3.61
N VAL A 283 8.84 -15.36 3.62
CA VAL A 283 8.08 -14.49 2.72
C VAL A 283 8.18 -13.06 3.26
N GLY A 284 8.83 -12.18 2.50
CA GLY A 284 8.98 -10.77 2.82
C GLY A 284 7.64 -10.02 2.77
N PRO A 285 7.56 -8.82 3.40
CA PRO A 285 6.35 -8.02 3.38
C PRO A 285 6.08 -7.49 1.96
N ILE A 286 4.83 -7.46 1.52
CA ILE A 286 4.51 -6.97 0.17
C ILE A 286 4.87 -5.48 0.08
N HIS A 287 5.96 -5.17 -0.64
CA HIS A 287 6.49 -3.82 -0.77
C HIS A 287 5.52 -2.88 -1.51
N MET A 288 5.78 -1.57 -1.48
CA MET A 288 4.84 -0.56 -2.00
C MET A 288 4.38 -0.82 -3.45
N ASP A 289 5.29 -1.33 -4.28
CA ASP A 289 5.12 -1.48 -5.73
C ASP A 289 5.16 -2.95 -6.20
N ALA A 290 5.15 -3.92 -5.28
CA ALA A 290 5.18 -5.35 -5.59
C ALA A 290 3.79 -5.99 -5.48
N TYR A 291 3.47 -6.92 -6.39
CA TYR A 291 2.22 -7.70 -6.38
C TYR A 291 2.40 -9.16 -5.96
N GLU A 292 3.64 -9.62 -5.85
CA GLU A 292 4.02 -10.99 -5.53
C GLU A 292 4.69 -11.10 -4.15
N GLU A 293 4.53 -12.27 -3.52
CA GLU A 293 5.30 -12.66 -2.34
C GLU A 293 6.76 -12.93 -2.75
N HIS A 294 7.69 -12.03 -2.41
CA HIS A 294 9.12 -12.31 -2.60
C HIS A 294 9.69 -13.07 -1.40
N THR A 295 10.61 -14.00 -1.66
CA THR A 295 11.33 -14.72 -0.59
C THR A 295 12.60 -13.95 -0.24
N GLU A 296 12.71 -13.52 1.00
CA GLU A 296 13.94 -12.94 1.57
C GLU A 296 14.70 -14.01 2.36
N THR A 297 16.02 -13.83 2.49
CA THR A 297 16.87 -14.67 3.33
C THR A 297 17.45 -13.82 4.45
N ILE A 298 17.32 -14.28 5.69
CA ILE A 298 17.91 -13.67 6.88
C ILE A 298 19.03 -14.54 7.43
N SER A 299 20.10 -13.89 7.87
CA SER A 299 21.21 -14.48 8.63
C SER A 299 21.37 -13.71 9.93
N GLY A 300 21.54 -14.42 11.05
CA GLY A 300 21.59 -13.82 12.38
C GLY A 300 20.24 -13.67 13.08
N GLY A 301 20.22 -12.92 14.18
CA GLY A 301 19.06 -12.80 15.07
C GLY A 301 18.87 -14.00 16.02
N PHE A 302 17.68 -14.06 16.61
CA PHE A 302 17.35 -14.94 17.73
C PHE A 302 16.00 -15.62 17.54
N TYR A 303 15.98 -16.93 17.69
CA TYR A 303 14.76 -17.72 17.75
C TYR A 303 14.09 -17.54 19.11
N ILE A 304 12.82 -17.15 19.09
CA ILE A 304 11.91 -17.15 20.25
C ILE A 304 10.76 -18.11 19.97
N ARG A 305 10.18 -18.70 21.02
CA ARG A 305 9.10 -19.68 20.87
C ARG A 305 7.87 -19.33 21.70
N ARG A 306 6.71 -19.43 21.06
CA ARG A 306 5.39 -19.23 21.64
C ARG A 306 4.92 -20.47 22.40
N LYS A 307 3.97 -20.31 23.33
CA LYS A 307 3.45 -21.41 24.16
C LYS A 307 2.78 -22.56 23.39
N ASP A 308 2.29 -22.30 22.18
CA ASP A 308 1.72 -23.30 21.26
C ASP A 308 2.79 -24.06 20.45
N GLY A 309 4.07 -23.67 20.58
CA GLY A 309 5.20 -24.25 19.87
C GLY A 309 5.63 -23.47 18.63
N THR A 310 4.87 -22.46 18.19
CA THR A 310 5.23 -21.64 17.02
C THR A 310 6.53 -20.87 17.27
N GLU A 311 7.42 -20.87 16.29
CA GLU A 311 8.74 -20.24 16.37
C GLU A 311 8.75 -18.94 15.55
N ALA A 312 9.54 -17.97 15.99
CA ALA A 312 9.77 -16.73 15.27
C ALA A 312 11.22 -16.27 15.46
N ILE A 313 11.72 -15.53 14.48
CA ILE A 313 13.03 -14.88 14.52
C ILE A 313 12.83 -13.42 14.92
N VAL A 314 13.61 -12.97 15.89
CA VAL A 314 13.83 -11.58 16.25
C VAL A 314 15.20 -11.17 15.70
N HIS A 315 15.24 -10.21 14.79
CA HIS A 315 16.47 -9.65 14.24
C HIS A 315 16.54 -8.15 14.50
N ILE A 316 17.72 -7.66 14.81
CA ILE A 316 18.01 -6.29 15.18
C ILE A 316 19.20 -5.88 14.32
N GLU A 317 19.10 -4.70 13.72
CA GLU A 317 20.21 -3.99 13.09
C GLU A 317 20.22 -2.55 13.61
N GLU A 318 21.29 -1.81 13.33
CA GLU A 318 21.47 -0.42 13.78
C GLU A 318 20.22 0.46 13.54
N LEU A 319 19.55 0.29 12.40
CA LEU A 319 18.45 1.13 11.95
C LEU A 319 17.05 0.51 12.11
N TRP A 320 16.91 -0.77 12.48
CA TRP A 320 15.60 -1.42 12.61
C TRP A 320 15.58 -2.67 13.49
N PHE A 321 14.40 -2.99 14.00
CA PHE A 321 14.06 -4.29 14.57
C PHE A 321 12.99 -4.97 13.71
N THR A 322 13.13 -6.27 13.47
CA THR A 322 12.09 -7.09 12.83
C THR A 322 11.79 -8.38 13.59
N PHE A 323 10.53 -8.77 13.56
CA PHE A 323 10.03 -10.07 14.00
C PHE A 323 9.43 -10.79 12.79
N ILE A 324 9.81 -12.05 12.60
CA ILE A 324 9.47 -12.88 11.44
C ILE A 324 9.01 -14.26 11.94
N LEU A 325 7.78 -14.63 11.63
CA LEU A 325 7.23 -15.97 11.93
C LEU A 325 7.90 -17.05 11.05
N GLN A 326 8.07 -18.27 11.57
CA GLN A 326 8.66 -19.42 10.86
C GLN A 326 7.65 -20.54 10.61
#